data_AF-A0A7W0JRX6-F1
#
_entry.id   AF-A0A7W0JRX6-F1
#
_cell.length_a   1.000
_cell.length_b   1.000
_cell.length_c   1.000
_cell.angle_alpha   90.00
_cell.angle_beta   90.00
_cell.angle_gamma   90.00
#
_symmetry.space_group_name_H-M   'P 1'
#
loop_
_entity.id
_entity.type
_entity.pdbx_description
1 polymer ?
#
loop_
_entity_poly.entity_id
_entity_poly.type
_entity_poly.pdbx_seq_one_letter_code
_entity_poly.pdbx_strand_id
1 'polypeptide(L)'
;MSLHYLKEAVANNETDKLIRYVRLHLGDGNETAGRNEIDKAWIEALKALLDVPTTDRAFVFKTLSEQDTATLAHLFFHLHFYFVQRSGKWIHDGQL
;
A
#
# COMPACT_ATOMS: atom_id res chain seq x y z
N MET A 1 -12.50 10.59 -7.54
CA MET A 1 -13.15 10.88 -6.23
C MET A 1 -12.42 12.02 -5.56
N SER A 2 -13.12 12.94 -4.87
CA SER A 2 -12.51 14.12 -4.26
C SER A 2 -11.97 13.83 -2.85
N LEU A 3 -11.00 14.63 -2.40
CA LEU A 3 -10.49 14.61 -1.01
C LEU A 3 -11.62 14.78 0.03
N HIS A 4 -12.63 15.59 -0.31
CA HIS A 4 -13.80 15.83 0.54
C HIS A 4 -14.57 14.53 0.81
N TYR A 5 -14.83 13.73 -0.22
CA TYR A 5 -15.52 12.44 -0.08
C TYR A 5 -14.80 11.50 0.90
N LEU A 6 -13.46 11.44 0.85
CA LEU A 6 -12.69 10.58 1.76
C LEU A 6 -12.74 11.09 3.21
N LYS A 7 -12.73 12.41 3.42
CA LYS A 7 -12.88 13.00 4.75
C LYS A 7 -14.25 12.70 5.36
N GLU A 8 -15.31 12.77 4.58
CA GLU A 8 -16.66 12.39 5.02
C GLU A 8 -16.74 10.90 5.38
N ALA A 9 -16.17 10.02 4.56
CA ALA A 9 -16.12 8.59 4.84
C ALA A 9 -15.38 8.30 6.17
N VAL A 10 -14.28 9.00 6.46
CA VAL A 10 -13.60 8.91 7.77
C VAL A 10 -14.50 9.40 8.89
N ALA A 11 -15.12 10.57 8.76
CA ALA A 11 -15.99 11.14 9.79
C ALA A 11 -17.19 10.23 10.13
N ASN A 12 -17.69 9.48 9.14
CA ASN A 12 -18.81 8.57 9.29
C ASN A 12 -18.41 7.11 9.59
N ASN A 13 -17.12 6.82 9.82
CA ASN A 13 -16.58 5.46 10.03
C ASN A 13 -16.86 4.48 8.88
N GLU A 14 -16.97 4.98 7.65
CA GLU A 14 -17.28 4.19 6.45
C GLU A 14 -16.00 3.58 5.85
N THR A 15 -15.40 2.63 6.58
CA THR A 15 -14.12 2.00 6.22
C THR A 15 -14.15 1.33 4.84
N ASP A 16 -15.29 0.74 4.45
CA ASP A 16 -15.48 0.13 3.14
C ASP A 16 -15.31 1.15 1.99
N LYS A 17 -15.73 2.40 2.17
CA LYS A 17 -15.54 3.46 1.14
C LYS A 17 -14.07 3.81 0.97
N LEU A 18 -13.29 3.79 2.04
CA LEU A 18 -11.86 4.06 2.02
C LEU A 18 -11.10 2.93 1.31
N ILE A 19 -11.39 1.67 1.67
CA ILE A 19 -10.78 0.50 1.02
C ILE A 19 -11.19 0.40 -0.44
N ARG A 20 -12.46 0.67 -0.76
CA ARG A 20 -12.95 0.71 -2.14
C ARG A 20 -12.21 1.76 -2.98
N TYR A 21 -11.99 2.95 -2.43
CA TYR A 21 -11.19 3.98 -3.08
C TYR A 21 -9.78 3.49 -3.42
N VAL A 22 -9.10 2.85 -2.47
CA VAL A 22 -7.75 2.29 -2.67
C VAL A 22 -7.77 1.24 -3.80
N ARG A 23 -8.73 0.29 -3.77
CA ARG A 23 -8.85 -0.74 -4.81
C ARG A 23 -9.14 -0.16 -6.19
N LEU A 24 -10.01 0.84 -6.29
CA LEU A 24 -10.29 1.49 -7.56
C LEU A 24 -9.04 2.21 -8.10
N HIS A 25 -8.28 2.86 -7.22
CA HIS A 25 -7.06 3.55 -7.62
C HIS A 25 -5.97 2.57 -8.08
N LEU A 26 -5.73 1.50 -7.33
CA LEU A 26 -4.75 0.45 -7.67
C LEU A 26 -5.20 -0.44 -8.83
N GLY A 27 -6.50 -0.48 -9.12
CA GLY A 27 -7.13 -1.36 -10.08
C GLY A 27 -7.44 -0.72 -11.43
N ASP A 28 -6.99 0.51 -11.66
CA ASP A 28 -7.39 1.36 -12.79
C ASP A 28 -8.92 1.37 -13.02
N GLY A 29 -9.67 1.58 -11.93
CA GLY A 29 -11.14 1.57 -11.93
C GLY A 29 -11.78 0.19 -11.78
N ASN A 30 -11.01 -0.90 -11.74
CA ASN A 30 -11.49 -2.26 -11.49
C ASN A 30 -11.15 -2.76 -10.08
N GLU A 31 -12.16 -2.89 -9.21
CA GLU A 31 -11.95 -3.31 -7.82
C GLU A 31 -11.33 -4.70 -7.67
N THR A 32 -11.68 -5.64 -8.56
CA THR A 32 -11.10 -7.00 -8.55
C THR A 32 -9.62 -6.94 -8.91
N ALA A 33 -9.26 -6.14 -9.92
CA ALA A 33 -7.86 -5.92 -10.29
C ALA A 33 -7.09 -5.27 -9.13
N GLY A 34 -7.63 -4.22 -8.52
CA GLY A 34 -6.98 -3.54 -7.39
C GLY A 34 -6.85 -4.40 -6.14
N ARG A 35 -7.80 -5.31 -5.89
CA ARG A 35 -7.64 -6.33 -4.84
C ARG A 35 -6.46 -7.25 -5.14
N ASN A 36 -6.35 -7.70 -6.38
CA ASN A 36 -5.22 -8.54 -6.79
C ASN A 36 -3.88 -7.79 -6.69
N GLU A 37 -3.83 -6.49 -6.98
CA GLU A 37 -2.62 -5.67 -6.76
C GLU A 37 -2.24 -5.62 -5.28
N ILE A 38 -3.22 -5.48 -4.39
CA ILE A 38 -2.96 -5.55 -2.95
C ILE A 38 -2.36 -6.90 -2.57
N ASP A 39 -2.99 -8.00 -3.01
CA ASP A 39 -2.54 -9.35 -2.69
C ASP A 39 -1.11 -9.62 -3.22
N LYS A 40 -0.78 -9.13 -4.42
CA LYS A 40 0.58 -9.22 -4.99
C LYS A 40 1.63 -8.57 -4.09
N ALA A 41 1.35 -7.36 -3.57
CA ALA A 41 2.29 -6.65 -2.71
C ALA A 41 2.62 -7.47 -1.45
N TRP A 42 1.60 -8.04 -0.81
CA TRP A 42 1.77 -8.88 0.38
C TRP A 42 2.52 -10.18 0.08
N ILE A 43 2.23 -10.83 -1.06
CA ILE A 43 2.91 -12.05 -1.49
C ILE A 43 4.41 -11.78 -1.72
N GLU A 44 4.76 -10.72 -2.45
CA GLU A 44 6.17 -10.39 -2.71
C GLU A 44 6.94 -9.98 -1.46
N ALA A 45 6.29 -9.25 -0.54
CA ALA A 45 6.87 -8.94 0.77
C ALA A 45 7.13 -10.21 1.58
N LEU A 46 6.19 -11.16 1.59
CA LEU A 46 6.34 -12.43 2.30
C LEU A 46 7.48 -13.26 1.70
N LYS A 47 7.58 -13.39 0.38
CA LYS A 47 8.67 -14.11 -0.29
C LYS A 47 10.05 -13.60 0.15
N ALA A 48 10.22 -12.28 0.21
CA ALA A 48 11.48 -11.67 0.66
C ALA A 48 11.85 -12.03 2.11
N LEU A 49 10.86 -12.39 2.94
CA LEU A 49 11.05 -12.83 4.32
C LEU A 49 11.24 -14.35 4.46
N LEU A 50 11.11 -15.14 3.39
CA LEU A 50 11.30 -16.60 3.44
C LEU A 50 12.76 -17.01 3.14
N ASP A 51 13.51 -16.23 2.36
CA ASP A 51 14.88 -16.55 1.91
C ASP A 51 16.00 -15.92 2.77
N VAL A 52 15.77 -15.74 4.07
CA VAL A 52 16.42 -14.72 4.93
C VAL A 52 17.96 -14.77 5.07
N PRO A 53 18.66 -13.67 4.73
CA PRO A 53 19.71 -13.05 5.55
C PRO A 53 19.14 -12.09 6.61
N THR A 54 19.84 -11.89 7.73
CA THR A 54 19.39 -11.12 8.91
C THR A 54 18.77 -9.76 8.56
N THR A 55 17.51 -9.53 8.93
CA THR A 55 16.82 -8.24 8.72
C THR A 55 17.27 -7.18 9.71
N ASP A 56 17.45 -5.93 9.24
CA ASP A 56 17.82 -4.80 10.10
C ASP A 56 16.62 -4.28 10.90
N ARG A 57 16.34 -4.96 12.01
CA ARG A 57 15.24 -4.60 12.92
C ARG A 57 15.49 -3.27 13.64
N ALA A 58 16.75 -2.88 13.83
CA ALA A 58 17.09 -1.62 14.50
C ALA A 58 16.65 -0.43 13.65
N PHE A 59 16.90 -0.47 12.34
CA PHE A 59 16.38 0.50 11.39
C PHE A 59 14.85 0.58 11.47
N VAL A 60 14.14 -0.56 11.39
CA VAL A 60 12.67 -0.59 11.41
C VAL A 60 12.10 0.08 12.66
N PHE A 61 12.59 -0.28 13.85
CA PHE A 61 12.06 0.31 15.09
C PHE A 61 12.39 1.79 15.22
N LYS A 62 13.57 2.22 14.78
CA LYS A 62 13.95 3.63 14.76
C LYS A 62 13.03 4.45 13.85
N THR A 63 12.76 3.95 12.64
CA THR A 63 11.82 4.61 11.71
C THR A 63 10.44 4.76 12.33
N LEU A 64 9.92 3.73 12.99
CA LEU A 64 8.62 3.77 13.66
C LEU A 64 8.59 4.75 14.84
N SER A 65 9.69 4.94 15.57
CA SER A 65 9.73 5.82 16.73
C SER A 65 9.98 7.29 16.39
N GLU A 66 10.71 7.57 15.31
CA GLU A 66 11.20 8.92 15.01
C GLU A 66 10.37 9.67 13.97
N GLN A 67 9.65 8.98 13.11
CA GLN A 67 8.89 9.60 12.02
C GLN A 67 7.44 9.89 12.43
N ASP A 68 6.86 10.95 11.88
CA ASP A 68 5.45 11.27 12.07
C ASP A 68 4.53 10.32 11.29
N THR A 69 3.27 10.23 11.71
CA THR A 69 2.27 9.32 11.10
C THR A 69 2.04 9.57 9.62
N ALA A 70 2.14 10.82 9.14
CA ALA A 70 1.93 11.11 7.73
C ALA A 70 3.12 10.58 6.90
N THR A 71 4.34 10.79 7.38
CA THR A 71 5.55 10.20 6.79
C THR A 71 5.49 8.67 6.76
N LEU A 72 5.05 8.03 7.86
CA LEU A 72 4.87 6.57 7.91
C LEU A 72 3.80 6.08 6.93
N ALA A 73 2.70 6.81 6.77
CA ALA A 73 1.66 6.49 5.79
C ALA A 73 2.19 6.59 4.35
N HIS A 74 2.96 7.64 4.04
CA HIS A 74 3.63 7.76 2.74
C HIS A 74 4.61 6.61 2.49
N LEU A 75 5.47 6.28 3.47
CA LEU A 75 6.38 5.14 3.37
C LEU A 75 5.64 3.83 3.11
N PHE A 76 4.51 3.61 3.79
CA PHE A 76 3.66 2.43 3.56
C PHE A 76 3.20 2.33 2.09
N PHE A 77 2.71 3.42 1.50
CA PHE A 77 2.29 3.42 0.09
C PHE A 77 3.48 3.18 -0.85
N HIS A 78 4.64 3.81 -0.61
CA HIS A 78 5.83 3.58 -1.43
C HIS A 78 6.32 2.12 -1.35
N LEU A 79 6.36 1.52 -0.16
CA LEU A 79 6.70 0.11 0.01
C LEU A 79 5.70 -0.81 -0.68
N HIS A 80 4.40 -0.50 -0.55
CA HIS A 80 3.36 -1.24 -1.24
C HIS A 80 3.61 -1.28 -2.75
N PHE A 81 3.79 -0.11 -3.38
CA PHE A 81 4.04 -0.04 -4.82
C PHE A 81 5.35 -0.72 -5.22
N TYR A 82 6.40 -0.58 -4.42
CA TYR A 82 7.67 -1.27 -4.63
C TYR A 82 7.47 -2.80 -4.73
N PHE A 83 6.68 -3.40 -3.84
CA PHE A 83 6.39 -4.84 -3.90
C PHE A 83 5.45 -5.23 -5.03
N VAL A 84 4.47 -4.38 -5.38
CA VAL A 84 3.63 -4.59 -6.59
C VAL A 84 4.50 -4.66 -7.83
N GLN A 85 5.43 -3.73 -8.02
CA GLN A 85 6.34 -3.72 -9.18
C GLN A 85 7.19 -5.00 -9.26
N ARG A 86 7.66 -5.51 -8.11
CA ARG A 86 8.43 -6.76 -8.05
C ARG A 86 7.63 -8.01 -8.43
N SER A 87 6.30 -7.95 -8.38
CA SER A 87 5.44 -9.07 -8.82
C SER A 87 5.41 -9.25 -10.36
N GLY A 88 6.06 -8.34 -11.10
CA GLY A 88 6.31 -8.45 -12.53
C GLY A 88 5.21 -7.85 -13.41
N LYS A 89 3.94 -8.11 -13.13
CA LYS A 89 2.81 -7.52 -13.88
C LYS A 89 2.17 -6.41 -13.07
N TRP A 90 2.52 -5.17 -13.40
CA TRP A 90 1.84 -3.98 -12.93
C TRP A 90 0.84 -3.53 -14.00
N ILE A 91 -0.38 -3.20 -13.60
CA ILE A 91 -1.45 -2.75 -14.53
C ILE A 91 -1.42 -1.24 -14.79
N HIS A 92 -0.52 -0.49 -14.16
CA HIS A 92 -0.38 0.95 -14.37
C HIS A 92 0.81 1.25 -15.31
N ASP A 93 0.55 2.06 -16.34
CA ASP A 93 1.55 2.56 -17.29
C ASP A 93 2.33 3.79 -16.79
N GLY A 94 2.09 4.22 -15.55
CA GLY A 94 2.67 5.44 -14.97
C GLY A 94 3.98 5.18 -14.22
N GLN A 95 5.00 6.00 -14.46
CA GLN A 95 6.10 6.16 -13.50
C GLN A 95 5.56 6.87 -12.25
N LEU A 96 5.84 6.30 -11.08
CA LEU A 96 5.58 6.94 -9.78
C LEU A 96 6.32 8.27 -9.64
#